data_AF-A0A5D0UKK7-F1
#
_entry.id   AF-A0A5D0UKK7-F1
#
_cell.length_a   1.000
_cell.length_b   1.000
_cell.length_c   1.000
_cell.angle_alpha   90.00
_cell.angle_beta   90.00
_cell.angle_gamma   90.00
#
_symmetry.space_group_name_H-M   'P 1'
#
loop_
_entity.id
_entity.type
_entity.pdbx_description
1 polymer ?
#
loop_
_entity_poly.entity_id
_entity_poly.type
_entity_poly.pdbx_seq_one_letter_code
_entity_poly.pdbx_strand_id
1 'polypeptide(L)'
;MRLVSVTVLGSALVAAGMLAPGTGEATATHHDEVRVSPDVARPGERVEVSSPQCTVGRHEVTSEAFDHPVVRGTATIRENTEPGAYTVTARCGRLSVKGQLRVAGRLVWPTLLSTAR
;
A
#
# COMPACT_ATOMS: atom_id res chain seq x y z
N MET A 1 5.48 27.30 -65.63
CA MET A 1 4.47 27.19 -64.55
C MET A 1 4.34 25.73 -64.15
N ARG A 2 4.18 25.48 -62.82
CA ARG A 2 3.91 24.21 -62.12
C ARG A 2 5.14 23.33 -61.81
N LEU A 3 5.85 23.59 -60.71
CA LEU A 3 5.66 23.23 -59.28
C LEU A 3 6.36 21.91 -58.93
N VAL A 4 7.55 22.08 -58.34
CA VAL A 4 8.42 21.06 -57.72
C VAL A 4 7.88 20.77 -56.33
N SER A 5 7.55 19.51 -56.04
CA SER A 5 7.14 19.06 -54.71
C SER A 5 8.35 19.01 -53.76
N VAL A 6 8.37 19.89 -52.77
CA VAL A 6 9.37 19.90 -51.69
C VAL A 6 8.85 19.05 -50.53
N THR A 7 9.62 18.05 -50.14
CA THR A 7 9.44 17.24 -48.93
C THR A 7 9.77 18.06 -47.67
N VAL A 8 8.84 18.15 -46.72
CA VAL A 8 9.14 18.61 -45.36
C VAL A 8 8.53 17.64 -44.34
N LEU A 9 9.40 17.18 -43.43
CA LEU A 9 9.13 16.35 -42.27
C LEU A 9 8.06 16.97 -41.36
N GLY A 10 7.17 16.14 -40.84
CA GLY A 10 6.22 16.53 -39.79
C GLY A 10 5.95 15.36 -38.87
N SER A 11 6.89 15.10 -37.95
CA SER A 11 6.75 14.19 -36.82
C SER A 11 5.63 14.64 -35.88
N ALA A 12 4.63 13.80 -35.68
CA ALA A 12 3.70 13.90 -34.56
C ALA A 12 3.88 12.69 -33.63
N LEU A 13 4.76 12.86 -32.64
CA LEU A 13 4.80 12.05 -31.43
C LEU A 13 3.52 12.32 -30.64
N VAL A 14 2.61 11.35 -30.57
CA VAL A 14 1.64 11.30 -29.49
C VAL A 14 2.19 10.34 -28.44
N ALA A 15 2.95 10.90 -27.50
CA ALA A 15 3.32 10.23 -26.26
C ALA A 15 2.05 10.12 -25.39
N ALA A 16 1.23 9.10 -25.66
CA ALA A 16 0.13 8.75 -24.79
C ALA A 16 0.67 7.92 -23.61
N GLY A 17 0.49 8.46 -22.42
CA GLY A 17 0.50 7.69 -21.17
C GLY A 17 1.89 7.38 -20.62
N MET A 18 2.37 8.29 -19.78
CA MET A 18 3.14 7.85 -18.62
C MET A 18 2.22 6.97 -17.75
N LEU A 19 2.17 5.68 -18.02
CA LEU A 19 2.07 4.73 -16.93
C LEU A 19 3.45 4.80 -16.28
N ALA A 20 3.59 5.64 -15.25
CA ALA A 20 4.65 5.41 -14.29
C ALA A 20 4.35 4.04 -13.68
N PRO A 21 5.16 2.99 -13.91
CA PRO A 21 5.19 1.86 -13.01
C PRO A 21 5.89 2.45 -11.78
N GLY A 22 5.11 3.06 -10.89
CA GLY A 22 5.54 3.23 -9.53
C GLY A 22 5.86 1.84 -9.00
N THR A 23 7.14 1.54 -8.99
CA THR A 23 7.78 0.36 -8.41
C THR A 23 7.01 -0.14 -7.19
N GLY A 24 6.45 -1.33 -7.32
CA GLY A 24 5.68 -1.96 -6.26
C GLY A 24 4.88 -3.15 -6.78
N GLU A 25 5.47 -3.97 -7.65
CA GLU A 25 5.06 -5.37 -7.74
C GLU A 25 5.34 -6.00 -6.37
N ALA A 26 4.38 -5.85 -5.45
CA ALA A 26 4.28 -6.72 -4.31
C ALA A 26 3.82 -8.07 -4.87
N THR A 27 4.80 -8.91 -5.19
CA THR A 27 4.64 -10.35 -5.28
C THR A 27 4.04 -10.85 -3.96
N ALA A 28 2.73 -10.80 -3.84
CA ALA A 28 1.97 -11.50 -2.80
C ALA A 28 1.19 -12.63 -3.44
N THR A 29 1.89 -13.52 -4.15
CA THR A 29 1.39 -14.86 -4.46
C THR A 29 1.52 -15.74 -3.22
N HIS A 30 0.90 -15.32 -2.11
CA HIS A 30 0.78 -16.12 -0.90
C HIS A 30 -0.71 -16.18 -0.53
N HIS A 31 -1.39 -17.19 -1.07
CA HIS A 31 -2.81 -17.43 -0.83
C HIS A 31 -3.13 -17.80 0.64
N ASP A 32 -2.10 -18.01 1.46
CA ASP A 32 -2.19 -18.48 2.84
C ASP A 32 -1.80 -17.43 3.90
N GLU A 33 -1.59 -16.18 3.50
CA GLU A 33 -1.14 -15.10 4.39
C GLU A 33 -2.32 -14.29 4.96
N VAL A 34 -2.11 -13.63 6.12
CA VAL A 34 -3.02 -12.57 6.59
C VAL A 34 -2.96 -11.40 5.62
N ARG A 35 -4.11 -10.96 5.11
CA ARG A 35 -4.22 -9.83 4.19
C ARG A 35 -4.61 -8.59 4.96
N VAL A 36 -3.91 -7.49 4.68
CA VAL A 36 -4.19 -6.17 5.24
C VAL A 36 -4.40 -5.20 4.09
N SER A 37 -5.46 -4.39 4.17
CA SER A 37 -5.82 -3.41 3.15
C SER A 37 -6.12 -2.05 3.79
N PRO A 38 -5.39 -0.98 3.45
CA PRO A 38 -4.23 -0.98 2.56
C PRO A 38 -3.03 -1.73 3.14
N ASP A 39 -2.12 -2.17 2.27
CA ASP A 39 -0.84 -2.84 2.62
C ASP A 39 0.18 -1.86 3.23
N VAL A 40 0.02 -0.57 2.91
CA VAL A 40 0.73 0.56 3.52
C VAL A 40 -0.27 1.51 4.18
N ALA A 41 -0.14 1.74 5.48
CA ALA A 41 -1.02 2.61 6.25
C ALA A 41 -0.24 3.65 7.07
N ARG A 42 -0.89 4.74 7.46
CA ARG A 42 -0.32 5.77 8.34
C ARG A 42 -0.71 5.53 9.81
N PRO A 43 0.05 6.07 10.77
CA PRO A 43 -0.43 6.16 12.15
C PRO A 43 -1.81 6.84 12.21
N GLY A 44 -2.72 6.27 13.00
CA GLY A 44 -4.12 6.72 13.12
C GLY A 44 -5.07 6.19 12.02
N GLU A 45 -4.55 5.56 10.97
CA GLU A 45 -5.37 5.06 9.87
C GLU A 45 -6.08 3.75 10.21
N ARG A 46 -7.24 3.53 9.58
CA ARG A 46 -7.96 2.26 9.66
C ARG A 46 -7.56 1.34 8.52
N VAL A 47 -7.28 0.10 8.85
CA VAL A 47 -6.96 -0.97 7.89
C VAL A 47 -7.95 -2.11 8.04
N GLU A 48 -8.36 -2.69 6.93
CA GLU A 48 -9.14 -3.93 6.91
C GLU A 48 -8.18 -5.12 6.99
N VAL A 49 -8.49 -6.07 7.88
CA VAL A 49 -7.70 -7.28 8.06
C VAL A 49 -8.57 -8.50 7.80
N SER A 50 -8.10 -9.36 6.90
CA SER A 50 -8.75 -10.63 6.59
C SER A 50 -7.75 -11.78 6.67
N SER A 51 -8.18 -12.91 7.22
CA SER A 51 -7.40 -14.14 7.27
C SER A 51 -8.22 -15.28 6.67
N PRO A 52 -8.03 -15.59 5.36
CA PRO A 52 -8.83 -16.58 4.64
C PRO A 52 -8.74 -17.99 5.24
N GLN A 53 -7.61 -18.31 5.88
CA GLN A 53 -7.36 -19.59 6.55
C GLN A 53 -8.09 -19.73 7.90
N CYS A 54 -8.78 -18.67 8.34
CA CYS A 54 -9.45 -18.60 9.64
C CYS A 54 -10.98 -18.56 9.49
N THR A 55 -11.51 -19.60 8.83
CA THR A 55 -12.93 -19.76 8.51
C THR A 55 -13.79 -20.18 9.70
N VAL A 56 -13.23 -20.92 10.67
CA VAL A 56 -13.99 -21.51 11.78
C VAL A 56 -13.62 -20.89 13.12
N GLY A 57 -14.64 -20.47 13.89
CA GLY A 57 -14.48 -19.94 15.25
C GLY A 57 -14.17 -18.44 15.35
N ARG A 58 -14.01 -17.96 16.59
CA ARG A 58 -13.43 -16.64 16.87
C ARG A 58 -11.93 -16.71 16.63
N HIS A 59 -11.40 -15.80 15.82
CA HIS A 59 -9.95 -15.63 15.66
C HIS A 59 -9.55 -14.25 16.16
N GLU A 60 -8.31 -14.10 16.58
CA GLU A 60 -7.78 -12.83 17.04
C GLU A 60 -6.60 -12.46 16.15
N VAL A 61 -6.58 -11.22 15.67
CA VAL A 61 -5.52 -10.66 14.86
C VAL A 61 -4.79 -9.61 15.68
N THR A 62 -3.48 -9.77 15.82
CA THR A 62 -2.63 -8.89 16.62
C THR A 62 -1.47 -8.37 15.78
N SER A 63 -1.04 -7.16 16.11
CA SER A 63 0.20 -6.55 15.63
C SER A 63 0.65 -5.50 16.63
N GLU A 64 1.96 -5.26 16.73
CA GLU A 64 2.49 -4.19 17.57
C GLU A 64 2.07 -2.79 17.08
N ALA A 65 1.77 -2.69 15.78
CA ALA A 65 1.27 -1.47 15.15
C ALA A 65 -0.20 -1.16 15.47
N PHE A 66 -0.97 -2.15 15.95
CA PHE A 66 -2.38 -1.95 16.25
C PHE A 66 -2.58 -1.30 17.62
N ASP A 67 -3.65 -0.53 17.71
CA ASP A 67 -4.10 0.05 18.97
C ASP A 67 -4.62 -1.03 19.92
N HIS A 68 -5.41 -1.98 19.39
CA HIS A 68 -5.98 -3.11 20.13
C HIS A 68 -6.03 -4.38 19.24
N PRO A 69 -6.05 -5.59 19.85
CA PRO A 69 -6.34 -6.83 19.12
C PRO A 69 -7.71 -6.80 18.42
N VAL A 70 -7.83 -7.43 17.25
CA VAL A 70 -9.05 -7.42 16.44
C VAL A 70 -9.57 -8.84 16.23
N VAL A 71 -10.86 -9.06 16.50
CA VAL A 71 -11.47 -10.40 16.40
C VAL A 71 -11.92 -10.74 14.97
N ARG A 72 -12.07 -9.73 14.10
CA ARG A 72 -12.28 -9.78 12.64
C ARG A 72 -12.49 -8.35 12.13
N GLY A 73 -12.06 -8.05 10.91
CA GLY A 73 -12.42 -6.80 10.25
C GLY A 73 -11.38 -5.69 10.44
N THR A 74 -11.80 -4.54 10.94
CA THR A 74 -11.00 -3.31 10.89
C THR A 74 -10.09 -3.16 12.12
N ALA A 75 -8.81 -2.89 11.88
CA ALA A 75 -7.84 -2.46 12.88
C ALA A 75 -7.52 -0.97 12.70
N THR A 76 -7.17 -0.30 13.79
CA THR A 76 -6.63 1.06 13.75
C THR A 76 -5.15 1.02 14.07
N ILE A 77 -4.32 1.67 13.26
CA ILE A 77 -2.89 1.83 13.52
C ILE A 77 -2.70 2.84 14.64
N ARG A 78 -1.91 2.50 15.65
CA ARG A 78 -1.63 3.41 16.78
C ARG A 78 -0.99 4.71 16.29
N GLU A 79 -1.39 5.84 16.86
CA GLU A 79 -0.98 7.20 16.47
C GLU A 79 0.54 7.47 16.51
N ASN A 80 1.24 6.71 17.37
CA ASN A 80 2.68 6.85 17.61
C ASN A 80 3.47 5.65 17.07
N THR A 81 2.88 4.85 16.18
CA THR A 81 3.62 3.75 15.53
C THR A 81 4.71 4.33 14.66
N GLU A 82 5.93 3.82 14.82
CA GLU A 82 7.08 4.25 14.02
C GLU A 82 6.93 3.75 12.56
N PRO A 83 7.56 4.43 11.59
CA PRO A 83 7.58 3.95 10.22
C PRO A 83 8.34 2.62 10.13
N GLY A 84 7.76 1.61 9.50
CA GLY A 84 8.40 0.29 9.43
C GLY A 84 7.50 -0.83 8.93
N ALA A 85 8.05 -2.04 8.85
CA ALA A 85 7.31 -3.25 8.56
C ALA A 85 6.94 -3.96 9.88
N TYR A 86 5.65 -4.26 10.04
CA TYR A 86 5.10 -4.90 11.23
C TYR A 86 4.51 -6.26 10.85
N THR A 87 4.79 -7.25 11.69
CA THR A 87 4.16 -8.57 11.55
C THR A 87 2.74 -8.49 12.09
N VAL A 88 1.80 -9.01 11.31
CA VAL A 88 0.41 -9.22 11.71
C VAL A 88 0.22 -10.71 11.94
N THR A 89 -0.30 -11.10 13.09
CA THR A 89 -0.51 -12.51 13.44
C THR A 89 -1.98 -12.76 13.67
N ALA A 90 -2.59 -13.65 12.89
CA ALA A 90 -3.94 -14.16 13.12
C ALA A 90 -3.85 -15.50 13.87
N ARG A 91 -4.44 -15.58 15.05
CA ARG A 91 -4.55 -16.80 15.85
C ARG A 91 -5.93 -17.42 15.67
N CYS A 92 -5.96 -18.63 15.16
CA CYS A 92 -7.16 -19.33 14.70
C CYS A 92 -7.21 -20.70 15.38
N GLY A 93 -7.60 -20.68 16.66
CA GLY A 93 -7.53 -21.85 17.53
C GLY A 93 -6.08 -22.30 17.75
N ARG A 94 -5.73 -23.46 17.17
CA ARG A 94 -4.38 -24.06 17.26
C ARG A 94 -3.40 -23.59 16.18
N LEU A 95 -3.89 -22.92 15.14
CA LEU A 95 -3.08 -22.44 14.04
C LEU A 95 -2.80 -20.94 14.22
N SER A 96 -1.61 -20.52 13.81
CA SER A 96 -1.26 -19.11 13.70
C SER A 96 -0.77 -18.82 12.29
N VAL A 97 -1.39 -17.82 11.66
CA VAL A 97 -1.05 -17.36 10.32
C VAL A 97 -0.45 -15.97 10.45
N LYS A 98 0.61 -15.71 9.69
CA LYS A 98 1.28 -14.40 9.71
C LYS A 98 0.96 -13.63 8.45
N GLY A 99 1.14 -12.33 8.51
CA GLY A 99 1.29 -11.47 7.35
C GLY A 99 2.07 -10.21 7.67
N GLN A 100 2.19 -9.31 6.70
CA GLN A 100 2.87 -8.03 6.87
C GLN A 100 1.96 -6.82 6.66
N LEU A 101 2.24 -5.77 7.43
CA LEU A 101 1.73 -4.42 7.25
C LEU A 101 2.90 -3.45 7.23
N ARG A 102 2.91 -2.50 6.29
CA ARG A 102 3.87 -1.40 6.29
C ARG A 102 3.23 -0.15 6.87
N VAL A 103 3.93 0.50 7.80
CA VAL A 103 3.55 1.80 8.34
C VAL A 103 4.40 2.86 7.66
N ALA A 104 3.75 3.76 6.96
CA ALA A 104 4.41 4.90 6.33
C ALA A 104 4.78 5.95 7.38
N GLY A 105 5.90 6.63 7.15
CA GLY A 105 6.24 7.80 7.96
C GLY A 105 5.28 8.96 7.70
N ARG A 106 5.15 9.84 8.70
CA ARG A 106 4.51 11.14 8.49
C ARG A 106 5.31 11.86 7.41
N LEU A 107 4.68 12.14 6.26
CA LEU A 107 5.28 13.01 5.25
C LEU A 107 5.43 14.40 5.87
N VAL A 108 6.61 14.68 6.42
CA VAL A 108 7.06 16.05 6.68
C VAL A 108 7.44 16.60 5.31
N TRP A 109 6.45 17.10 4.56
CA TRP A 109 6.78 17.91 3.38
C TRP A 109 7.56 19.13 3.90
N PRO A 110 8.83 19.32 3.52
CA PRO A 110 9.42 20.63 3.68
C PRO A 110 8.57 21.56 2.81
N THR A 111 8.12 22.67 3.37
CA THR A 111 7.52 23.78 2.62
C THR A 111 8.46 24.19 1.48
N LEU A 112 8.26 23.61 0.30
CA LEU A 112 8.79 24.12 -0.96
C LEU A 112 7.86 25.24 -1.45
N LEU A 113 7.69 26.28 -0.63
CA LEU A 113 7.30 27.58 -1.15
C LEU A 113 8.60 28.35 -1.32
N SER A 114 9.09 28.36 -2.56
CA SER A 114 10.20 29.22 -2.94
C SER A 114 9.81 30.66 -2.61
N THR A 115 10.63 31.33 -1.81
CA THR A 115 10.69 32.79 -1.81
C THR A 115 11.27 33.21 -3.15
N ALA A 116 10.44 33.20 -4.19
CA ALA A 116 10.74 33.90 -5.43
C ALA A 116 10.51 35.39 -5.18
N ARG A 117 11.62 36.05 -4.87
CA ARG A 117 11.96 37.49 -4.88
C ARG A 117 10.84 38.53 -4.87
#